data_AF-A0A2D7T2N0-F1
#
_entry.id   AF-A0A2D7T2N0-F1
#
_cell.length_a   1.000
_cell.length_b   1.000
_cell.length_c   1.000
_cell.angle_alpha   90.00
_cell.angle_beta   90.00
_cell.angle_gamma   90.00
#
_symmetry.space_group_name_H-M   'P 1'
#
loop_
_entity.id
_entity.type
_entity.pdbx_description
1 polymer ?
#
loop_
_entity_poly.entity_id
_entity_poly.type
_entity_poly.pdbx_seq_one_letter_code
_entity_poly.pdbx_strand_id
1 'polypeptide(L)'
;MSSIGVLTGGSYSFANGVSSDGSVIVGDSGSTDGHRAFKYDSTNGMTSLGVLAGGLYSYAYGASSDGSVIVGYSDTTDGHRAFKYDSTNGMTSLGVLTGGSY
;
A
#
# COMPACT_ATOMS: atom_id res chain seq x y z
N MET A 1 18.44 -15.21 -7.15
CA MET A 1 17.24 -14.36 -7.18
C MET A 1 16.49 -14.63 -5.88
N SER A 2 16.36 -13.64 -5.00
CA SER A 2 15.79 -13.84 -3.66
C SER A 2 14.40 -13.22 -3.60
N SER A 3 13.44 -13.98 -3.06
CA SER A 3 12.09 -13.48 -2.82
C SER A 3 12.10 -12.43 -1.70
N ILE A 4 11.28 -11.39 -1.82
CA ILE A 4 11.00 -10.43 -0.75
C ILE A 4 9.86 -10.89 0.17
N GLY A 5 9.26 -12.05 -0.13
CA GLY A 5 8.23 -12.70 0.69
C GLY A 5 6.79 -12.32 0.32
N VAL A 6 5.90 -12.65 1.24
CA VAL A 6 4.46 -12.37 1.22
C VAL A 6 4.05 -11.93 2.63
N LEU A 7 2.94 -11.21 2.75
CA LEU A 7 2.32 -10.96 4.04
C LEU A 7 1.82 -12.27 4.66
N THR A 8 1.71 -12.30 5.99
CA THR A 8 1.23 -13.47 6.73
C THR A 8 -0.09 -14.00 6.14
N GLY A 9 -0.12 -15.30 5.83
CA GLY A 9 -1.26 -15.98 5.21
C GLY A 9 -1.44 -15.74 3.71
N GLY A 10 -0.58 -14.92 3.09
CA GLY A 10 -0.54 -14.70 1.66
C GLY A 10 0.11 -15.85 0.88
N SER A 11 -0.17 -15.91 -0.42
CA SER A 11 0.45 -16.84 -1.36
C SER A 11 1.06 -16.16 -2.58
N TYR A 12 0.92 -14.85 -2.69
CA TYR A 12 1.43 -14.03 -3.80
C TYR A 12 1.76 -12.63 -3.32
N SER A 13 2.68 -11.98 -4.04
CA SER A 13 2.98 -10.56 -3.91
C SER A 13 3.41 -10.00 -5.28
N PHE A 14 3.11 -8.72 -5.50
CA PHE A 14 3.49 -7.97 -6.69
C PHE A 14 4.20 -6.70 -6.26
N ALA A 15 5.41 -6.47 -6.76
CA ALA A 15 6.12 -5.22 -6.59
C ALA A 15 5.72 -4.26 -7.72
N ASN A 16 5.12 -3.12 -7.38
CA ASN A 16 4.57 -2.17 -8.34
C ASN A 16 5.39 -0.88 -8.44
N GLY A 17 6.18 -0.56 -7.40
CA GLY A 17 6.99 0.66 -7.36
C GLY A 17 8.16 0.55 -6.40
N VAL A 18 9.09 1.50 -6.52
CA VAL A 18 10.28 1.59 -5.66
C VAL A 18 10.65 3.06 -5.45
N SER A 19 11.21 3.39 -4.28
CA SER A 19 11.81 4.69 -4.00
C SER A 19 13.04 4.94 -4.89
N SER A 20 13.43 6.21 -5.07
CA SER A 20 14.52 6.58 -5.97
C SER A 20 15.88 6.03 -5.54
N ASP A 21 16.08 5.84 -4.24
CA ASP A 21 17.29 5.23 -3.67
C ASP A 21 17.24 3.69 -3.64
N GLY A 22 16.12 3.08 -4.06
CA GLY A 22 15.94 1.63 -4.06
C GLY A 22 15.67 1.01 -2.68
N SER A 23 15.59 1.81 -1.62
CA SER A 23 15.51 1.31 -0.24
C SER A 23 14.12 0.80 0.17
N VAL A 24 13.06 1.33 -0.46
CA VAL A 24 11.67 0.96 -0.17
C VAL A 24 10.98 0.48 -1.44
N ILE A 25 10.54 -0.77 -1.42
CA ILE A 25 9.70 -1.36 -2.47
C ILE A 25 8.25 -1.31 -2.01
N VAL A 26 7.33 -0.97 -2.90
CA VAL A 26 5.89 -0.93 -2.61
C VAL A 26 5.12 -1.78 -3.61
N GLY A 27 3.97 -2.27 -3.16
CA GLY A 27 3.13 -3.09 -4.01
C GLY A 27 1.95 -3.64 -3.23
N ASP A 28 1.54 -4.85 -3.59
CA ASP A 28 0.42 -5.52 -2.96
C ASP A 28 0.67 -7.02 -2.77
N SER A 29 0.05 -7.60 -1.75
CA SER A 29 0.21 -9.01 -1.38
C SER A 29 -1.12 -9.54 -0.86
N GLY A 30 -1.37 -10.83 -1.09
CA GLY A 30 -2.39 -11.54 -0.32
C GLY A 30 -1.98 -11.60 1.16
N SER A 31 -2.95 -11.63 2.08
CA SER A 31 -2.74 -11.87 3.51
C SER A 31 -3.95 -12.59 4.12
N THR A 32 -3.87 -12.97 5.40
CA THR A 32 -5.01 -13.48 6.18
C THR A 32 -6.21 -12.54 6.19
N ASP A 33 -5.97 -11.24 6.06
CA ASP A 33 -7.01 -10.21 6.14
C ASP A 33 -7.55 -9.84 4.75
N GLY A 34 -6.99 -10.42 3.69
CA GLY A 34 -7.31 -10.13 2.29
C GLY A 34 -6.15 -9.48 1.54
N HIS A 35 -6.46 -8.80 0.45
CA HIS A 35 -5.46 -8.14 -0.39
C HIS A 35 -4.97 -6.86 0.30
N ARG A 36 -3.66 -6.67 0.46
CA ARG A 36 -3.10 -5.51 1.16
C ARG A 36 -1.97 -4.87 0.38
N ALA A 37 -2.00 -3.54 0.33
CA ALA A 37 -0.83 -2.75 0.00
C ALA A 37 0.26 -3.03 1.02
N PHE A 38 1.50 -3.16 0.57
CA PHE A 38 2.67 -3.35 1.42
C PHE A 38 3.75 -2.32 1.13
N LYS A 39 4.63 -2.12 2.12
CA LYS A 39 5.98 -1.63 1.93
C LYS A 39 6.98 -2.69 2.35
N TYR A 40 8.11 -2.76 1.69
CA TYR A 40 9.23 -3.63 2.02
C TYR A 40 10.49 -2.78 2.15
N ASP A 41 11.21 -2.98 3.24
CA ASP A 41 12.58 -2.51 3.41
C ASP A 41 13.43 -3.65 3.99
N SER A 42 14.74 -3.58 3.83
CA SER A 42 15.65 -4.66 4.25
C SER A 42 15.69 -4.87 5.77
N THR A 43 15.26 -3.89 6.56
CA THR A 43 15.33 -3.92 8.02
C THR A 43 14.08 -4.54 8.64
N ASN A 44 12.91 -4.19 8.12
CA ASN A 44 11.61 -4.59 8.67
C ASN A 44 10.93 -5.69 7.85
N GLY A 45 11.43 -5.97 6.64
CA GLY A 45 10.78 -6.88 5.71
C GLY A 45 9.45 -6.34 5.20
N MET A 46 8.59 -7.23 4.70
CA MET A 46 7.30 -6.85 4.12
C MET A 46 6.30 -6.50 5.23
N THR A 47 5.81 -5.26 5.20
CA THR A 47 4.87 -4.70 6.17
C THR A 47 3.59 -4.25 5.47
N SER A 48 2.44 -4.69 5.98
CA SER A 48 1.13 -4.25 5.49
C SER A 48 0.90 -2.77 5.80
N LEU A 49 0.33 -2.04 4.84
CA LEU A 49 -0.11 -0.64 5.03
C LEU A 49 -1.57 -0.55 5.51
N GLY A 50 -2.28 -1.68 5.56
CA GLY A 50 -3.69 -1.73 5.92
C GLY A 50 -4.61 -1.32 4.77
N VAL A 51 -5.80 -0.84 5.13
CA VAL A 51 -6.86 -0.37 4.23
C VAL A 51 -7.46 0.91 4.81
N LEU A 52 -8.18 1.67 3.99
CA LEU A 52 -9.01 2.76 4.51
C LEU A 52 -10.19 2.20 5.31
N ALA A 53 -10.77 3.04 6.17
CA ALA A 53 -11.92 2.64 6.99
C ALA A 53 -13.07 2.13 6.12
N GLY A 54 -13.55 0.92 6.43
CA GLY A 54 -14.60 0.24 5.67
C GLY A 54 -14.13 -0.44 4.38
N GLY A 55 -12.85 -0.35 4.04
CA GLY A 55 -12.25 -1.06 2.91
C GLY A 55 -11.91 -2.52 3.23
N LEU A 56 -11.78 -3.31 2.18
CA LEU A 56 -11.40 -4.73 2.19
C LEU A 56 -10.07 -4.99 1.47
N TYR A 57 -9.60 -4.06 0.63
CA TYR A 57 -8.35 -4.17 -0.11
C TYR A 57 -7.66 -2.83 -0.38
N SER A 58 -6.36 -2.93 -0.66
CA SER A 58 -5.53 -1.78 -1.02
C SER A 58 -4.39 -2.18 -1.94
N TYR A 59 -3.95 -1.21 -2.74
CA TYR A 59 -2.84 -1.34 -3.68
C TYR A 59 -1.93 -0.12 -3.58
N ALA A 60 -0.62 -0.33 -3.46
CA ALA A 60 0.38 0.74 -3.54
C ALA A 60 1.08 0.71 -4.92
N TYR A 61 1.30 1.91 -5.48
CA TYR A 61 1.89 2.09 -6.81
C TYR A 61 3.08 3.04 -6.85
N GLY A 62 3.21 3.92 -5.84
CA GLY A 62 4.28 4.91 -5.81
C GLY A 62 4.83 5.12 -4.41
N ALA A 63 6.11 5.45 -4.35
CA ALA A 63 6.79 5.88 -3.14
C ALA A 63 7.51 7.21 -3.41
N SER A 64 7.63 8.07 -2.41
CA SER A 64 8.51 9.24 -2.47
C SER A 64 9.97 8.82 -2.64
N SER A 65 10.83 9.77 -2.98
CA SER A 65 12.26 9.50 -3.26
C SER A 65 12.98 8.82 -2.09
N ASP A 66 12.57 9.13 -0.86
CA ASP A 66 13.07 8.59 0.40
C ASP A 66 12.19 7.46 0.97
N GLY A 67 11.14 7.07 0.26
CA GLY A 67 10.19 6.04 0.69
C GLY A 67 9.32 6.38 1.90
N SER A 68 9.36 7.62 2.40
CA SER A 68 8.60 8.04 3.60
C SER A 68 7.10 8.21 3.35
N VAL A 69 6.71 8.50 2.11
CA VAL A 69 5.32 8.62 1.67
C VAL A 69 5.03 7.59 0.59
N ILE A 70 3.91 6.87 0.73
CA ILE A 70 3.45 5.86 -0.23
C ILE A 70 2.06 6.24 -0.72
N VAL A 71 1.81 6.06 -2.02
CA VAL A 71 0.53 6.39 -2.64
C VAL A 71 -0.04 5.21 -3.42
N GLY A 72 -1.37 5.21 -3.54
CA GLY A 72 -2.11 4.20 -4.26
C GLY A 72 -3.61 4.38 -4.06
N TYR A 73 -4.36 3.28 -4.07
CA TYR A 73 -5.79 3.32 -3.73
C TYR A 73 -6.20 2.20 -2.79
N SER A 74 -7.26 2.44 -2.04
CA SER A 74 -7.97 1.46 -1.22
C SER A 74 -9.46 1.61 -1.48
N ASP A 75 -10.21 0.53 -1.36
CA ASP A 75 -11.65 0.61 -1.33
C ASP A 75 -12.15 1.19 0.01
N THR A 76 -13.39 1.64 -0.01
CA THR A 76 -14.17 2.10 1.13
C THR A 76 -15.62 1.70 0.88
N THR A 77 -16.50 1.93 1.86
CA THR A 77 -17.96 1.73 1.66
C THR A 77 -18.52 2.56 0.51
N ASP A 78 -17.85 3.65 0.17
CA ASP A 78 -18.24 4.62 -0.85
C ASP A 78 -17.39 4.46 -2.12
N GLY A 79 -16.77 3.30 -2.37
CA GLY A 79 -15.95 3.03 -3.55
C GLY A 79 -14.45 3.30 -3.39
N HIS A 80 -13.71 3.31 -4.49
CA HIS A 80 -12.25 3.48 -4.46
C HIS A 80 -11.84 4.89 -4.06
N ARG A 81 -10.78 4.99 -3.25
CA ARG A 81 -10.17 6.26 -2.84
C ARG A 81 -8.68 6.20 -3.03
N ALA A 82 -8.15 7.25 -3.64
CA ALA A 82 -6.72 7.50 -3.59
C ALA A 82 -6.31 7.72 -2.13
N PHE A 83 -5.19 7.14 -1.72
CA PHE A 83 -4.62 7.33 -0.39
C PHE A 83 -3.20 7.87 -0.46
N LYS A 84 -2.78 8.52 0.62
CA LYS A 84 -1.37 8.58 1.03
C LYS A 84 -1.18 7.82 2.33
N TYR A 85 -0.05 7.18 2.47
CA TYR A 85 0.41 6.54 3.70
C TYR A 85 1.72 7.19 4.14
N ASP A 86 1.83 7.45 5.43
CA ASP A 86 3.09 7.72 6.11
C ASP A 86 3.07 6.99 7.46
N SER A 87 4.25 6.75 8.04
CA SER A 87 4.37 5.97 9.28
C SER A 87 3.72 6.61 10.50
N THR A 88 3.44 7.92 10.46
CA THR A 88 2.88 8.67 11.58
C THR A 88 1.36 8.62 11.57
N ASN A 89 0.76 8.78 10.38
CA ASN A 89 -0.69 8.90 10.21
C ASN A 89 -1.37 7.62 9.71
N GLY A 90 -0.58 6.65 9.24
CA GLY A 90 -1.11 5.48 8.55
C GLY A 90 -1.76 5.85 7.20
N MET A 91 -2.67 5.01 6.73
CA MET A 91 -3.36 5.23 5.46
C MET A 91 -4.44 6.30 5.61
N THR A 92 -4.34 7.37 4.82
CA THR A 92 -5.27 8.50 4.82
C THR A 92 -5.80 8.75 3.41
N SER A 93 -7.10 9.00 3.29
CA SER A 93 -7.75 9.32 2.01
C SER A 93 -7.30 10.69 1.51
N LEU A 94 -7.06 10.80 0.20
CA LEU A 94 -6.81 12.08 -0.47
C LEU A 94 -8.10 12.82 -0.88
N GLY A 95 -9.26 12.25 -0.55
CA GLY A 95 -10.57 12.82 -0.87
C GLY A 95 -11.06 12.46 -2.28
N VAL A 96 -12.07 13.20 -2.73
CA VAL A 96 -12.66 13.09 -4.07
C VAL A 96 -12.45 14.40 -4.82
N LEU A 97 -12.33 14.32 -6.15
CA LEU A 97 -12.31 15.52 -6.98
C LEU A 97 -13.66 16.23 -6.88
N THR A 98 -13.65 17.56 -6.92
CA THR A 98 -14.88 18.36 -6.88
C THR A 98 -15.82 17.96 -8.01
N GLY A 99 -17.06 17.60 -7.67
CA GLY A 99 -18.08 17.14 -8.63
C GLY A 99 -17.96 15.66 -9.03
N GLY A 100 -16.96 14.94 -8.53
CA GLY A 100 -16.87 13.49 -8.65
C GLY A 100 -17.66 12.80 -7.55
N SER A 101 -18.41 11.76 -7.92
CA SER A 101 -19.01 10.80 -6.99
C SER A 101 -18.59 9.42 -7.44
N TYR A 102 -17.71 8.81 -6.64
CA TYR A 102 -17.29 7.41 -6.58
C TYR A 102 -17.13 6.68 -7.91
#